data_AF-A0A9D6G3W3-F1
#
_entry.id   AF-A0A9D6G3W3-F1
#
_cell.length_a   1.000
_cell.length_b   1.000
_cell.length_c   1.000
_cell.angle_alpha   90.00
_cell.angle_beta   90.00
_cell.angle_gamma   90.00
#
_symmetry.space_group_name_H-M   'P 1'
#
loop_
_entity.id
_entity.type
_entity.pdbx_description
1 polymer ?
#
loop_
_entity_poly.entity_id
_entity_poly.type
_entity_poly.pdbx_seq_one_letter_code
_entity_poly.pdbx_strand_id
1 'polypeptide(L)'
;GRREAILDGNVRRVLARHFALRGHAGETRVAARFWRLAQSLVPARGVERYAQALMDLGAGVCTRRAPACDACPLKRTCRALALGRVDAFPAPALRKPKPRRKTAMLVLRHAGEVLLEKRAPAGIWGGLWSLPEMPFDGDARAYCAERLGCELADVKEMARLRHAFTHFTLDIRALACDVSRIGPAVRAGGSIWIGIDDALGAAVPAPVKTLLERIARAV
;
A
#
# COMPACT_ATOMS: atom_id res chain seq x y z
N GLY A 1 -29.21 -18.09 -15.01
CA GLY A 1 -27.83 -17.69 -14.62
C GLY A 1 -26.83 -18.59 -15.32
N ARG A 2 -25.62 -18.10 -15.62
CA ARG A 2 -24.53 -18.94 -16.15
C ARG A 2 -23.97 -19.83 -15.04
N ARG A 3 -23.54 -21.04 -15.38
CA ARG A 3 -22.92 -21.99 -14.45
C ARG A 3 -21.44 -21.63 -14.25
N GLU A 4 -21.19 -20.57 -13.50
CA GLU A 4 -19.84 -20.05 -13.23
C GLU A 4 -19.51 -20.14 -11.74
N ALA A 5 -18.27 -20.51 -11.44
CA ALA A 5 -17.79 -20.56 -10.07
C ALA A 5 -17.48 -19.17 -9.52
N ILE A 6 -17.65 -19.02 -8.20
CA ILE A 6 -17.12 -17.89 -7.43
C ILE A 6 -15.85 -18.33 -6.70
N LEU A 7 -14.84 -17.46 -6.65
CA LEU A 7 -13.56 -17.77 -6.00
C LEU A 7 -12.87 -16.53 -5.41
N ASP A 8 -13.62 -15.82 -4.57
CA ASP A 8 -13.08 -14.74 -3.75
C ASP A 8 -12.16 -15.27 -2.63
N GLY A 9 -11.68 -14.38 -1.74
CA GLY A 9 -10.81 -14.78 -0.63
C GLY A 9 -11.47 -15.71 0.41
N ASN A 10 -12.79 -15.67 0.55
CA ASN A 10 -13.55 -16.47 1.52
C ASN A 10 -13.78 -17.89 1.00
N VAL A 11 -14.36 -17.99 -0.19
CA VAL A 11 -14.62 -19.28 -0.85
C VAL A 11 -13.32 -20.03 -1.09
N ARG A 12 -12.26 -19.35 -1.52
CA ARG A 12 -10.95 -19.98 -1.70
C ARG A 12 -10.43 -20.61 -0.43
N ARG A 13 -10.61 -19.97 0.74
CA ARG A 13 -10.19 -20.51 2.04
C ARG A 13 -11.02 -21.74 2.43
N VAL A 14 -12.34 -21.68 2.24
CA VAL A 14 -13.24 -22.82 2.45
C VAL A 14 -12.77 -24.01 1.63
N LEU A 15 -12.59 -23.83 0.31
CA LEU A 15 -12.16 -24.90 -0.59
C LEU A 15 -10.75 -25.41 -0.27
N ALA A 16 -9.82 -24.51 0.06
CA ALA A 16 -8.45 -24.88 0.44
C ALA A 16 -8.44 -25.81 1.66
N ARG A 17 -9.22 -25.48 2.70
CA ARG A 17 -9.34 -26.28 3.92
C ARG A 17 -10.11 -27.57 3.68
N HIS A 18 -11.26 -27.49 3.01
CA HIS A 18 -12.12 -28.64 2.77
C HIS A 18 -11.39 -29.74 1.99
N PHE A 19 -10.66 -29.36 0.93
CA PHE A 19 -9.93 -30.31 0.08
C PHE A 19 -8.45 -30.50 0.47
N ALA A 20 -7.97 -29.82 1.53
CA ALA A 20 -6.55 -29.77 1.91
C ALA A 20 -5.64 -29.42 0.71
N LEU A 21 -6.03 -28.40 -0.06
CA LEU A 21 -5.34 -28.00 -1.28
C LEU A 21 -4.00 -27.34 -0.94
N ARG A 22 -2.91 -28.03 -1.25
CA ARG A 22 -1.54 -27.52 -1.05
C ARG A 22 -1.18 -26.46 -2.09
N GLY A 23 -0.26 -25.57 -1.71
CA GLY A 23 0.30 -24.52 -2.55
C GLY A 23 -0.32 -23.14 -2.29
N HIS A 24 0.42 -22.11 -2.66
CA HIS A 24 -0.04 -20.74 -2.47
C HIS A 24 -0.92 -20.30 -3.66
N ALA A 25 -2.08 -19.71 -3.36
CA ALA A 25 -3.03 -19.28 -4.39
C ALA A 25 -2.51 -18.18 -5.35
N GLY A 26 -1.42 -17.50 -5.03
CA GLY A 26 -0.75 -16.57 -5.94
C GLY A 26 0.15 -17.25 -6.98
N GLU A 27 0.45 -18.54 -6.84
CA GLU A 27 1.15 -19.31 -7.87
C GLU A 27 0.18 -19.65 -9.01
N THR A 28 0.54 -19.32 -10.25
CA THR A 28 -0.33 -19.50 -11.43
C THR A 28 -0.90 -20.92 -11.54
N ARG A 29 -0.07 -21.94 -11.32
CA ARG A 29 -0.48 -23.36 -11.36
C ARG A 29 -1.50 -23.70 -10.28
N VAL A 30 -1.33 -23.16 -9.08
CA VAL A 30 -2.23 -23.40 -7.93
C VAL A 30 -3.54 -22.63 -8.12
N ALA A 31 -3.49 -21.37 -8.59
CA ALA A 31 -4.66 -20.58 -8.92
C ALA A 31 -5.55 -21.29 -9.96
N ALA A 32 -4.96 -21.82 -11.04
CA ALA A 32 -5.68 -22.60 -12.04
C ALA A 32 -6.30 -23.90 -11.46
N ARG A 33 -5.63 -24.54 -10.49
CA ARG A 33 -6.19 -25.71 -9.78
C ARG A 33 -7.39 -25.33 -8.91
N PHE A 34 -7.34 -24.19 -8.21
CA PHE A 34 -8.49 -23.71 -7.45
C PHE A 34 -9.69 -23.41 -8.36
N TRP A 35 -9.48 -22.73 -9.48
CA TRP A 35 -10.56 -22.44 -10.43
C TRP A 35 -11.19 -23.70 -11.02
N ARG A 36 -10.38 -24.67 -11.45
CA ARG A 36 -10.89 -25.97 -11.93
C ARG A 36 -11.71 -26.69 -10.87
N LEU A 37 -11.21 -26.73 -9.64
CA LEU A 37 -11.93 -27.34 -8.52
C LEU A 37 -13.25 -26.62 -8.25
N ALA A 38 -13.23 -25.30 -8.13
CA ALA A 38 -14.42 -24.51 -7.87
C ALA A 38 -15.48 -24.73 -8.97
N GLN A 39 -15.06 -24.72 -10.24
CA GLN A 39 -15.92 -24.96 -11.39
C GLN A 39 -16.53 -26.37 -11.38
N SER A 40 -15.76 -27.40 -10.99
CA SER A 40 -16.27 -28.77 -10.91
C SER A 40 -17.37 -28.95 -9.85
N LEU A 41 -17.40 -28.09 -8.84
CA LEU A 41 -18.35 -28.17 -7.71
C LEU A 41 -19.64 -27.37 -7.96
N VAL A 42 -19.68 -26.53 -8.99
CA VAL A 42 -20.87 -25.73 -9.30
C VAL A 42 -22.02 -26.68 -9.68
N PRO A 43 -23.15 -26.66 -8.96
CA PRO A 43 -24.26 -27.56 -9.24
C PRO A 43 -24.93 -27.22 -10.57
N ALA A 44 -25.70 -28.18 -11.11
CA ALA A 44 -26.47 -27.97 -12.34
C ALA A 44 -27.65 -26.98 -12.15
N ARG A 45 -28.16 -26.87 -10.93
CA ARG A 45 -29.27 -25.98 -10.53
C ARG A 45 -28.95 -25.32 -9.18
N GLY A 46 -29.54 -24.15 -8.91
CA GLY A 46 -29.35 -23.45 -7.63
C GLY A 46 -27.96 -22.83 -7.46
N VAL A 47 -27.36 -22.35 -8.55
CA VAL A 47 -25.98 -21.83 -8.57
C VAL A 47 -25.82 -20.64 -7.61
N GLU A 48 -26.79 -19.73 -7.63
CA GLU A 48 -26.85 -18.56 -6.76
C GLU A 48 -26.92 -18.92 -5.28
N ARG A 49 -27.77 -19.89 -4.91
CA ARG A 49 -27.87 -20.37 -3.53
C ARG A 49 -26.59 -21.06 -3.08
N TYR A 50 -25.99 -21.88 -3.95
CA TYR A 50 -24.71 -22.54 -3.68
C TYR A 50 -23.58 -21.53 -3.48
N ALA A 51 -23.50 -20.54 -4.36
CA ALA A 51 -22.52 -19.46 -4.29
C ALA A 51 -22.68 -18.66 -2.99
N GLN A 52 -23.90 -18.25 -2.65
CA GLN A 52 -24.18 -17.51 -1.42
C GLN A 52 -23.82 -18.34 -0.18
N ALA A 53 -24.25 -19.61 -0.13
CA ALA A 53 -23.94 -20.50 0.99
C ALA A 53 -22.42 -20.66 1.22
N LEU A 54 -21.62 -20.72 0.14
CA LEU A 54 -20.17 -20.77 0.25
C LEU A 54 -19.56 -19.46 0.75
N MET A 55 -20.08 -18.30 0.30
CA MET A 55 -19.63 -17.00 0.80
C MET A 55 -19.94 -16.86 2.29
N ASP A 56 -21.17 -17.18 2.71
CA ASP A 56 -21.63 -17.10 4.10
C ASP A 56 -20.83 -18.05 5.01
N LEU A 57 -20.61 -19.28 4.54
CA LEU A 57 -19.77 -20.25 5.25
C LEU A 57 -18.35 -19.70 5.45
N GLY A 58 -17.77 -19.09 4.43
CA GLY A 58 -16.45 -18.47 4.53
C GLY A 58 -16.43 -17.26 5.45
N ALA A 59 -17.45 -16.42 5.41
CA ALA A 59 -17.53 -15.18 6.19
C ALA A 59 -17.78 -15.43 7.68
N GLY A 60 -18.67 -16.36 8.04
CA GLY A 60 -19.13 -16.55 9.41
C GLY A 60 -18.56 -17.78 10.14
N VAL A 61 -18.30 -18.88 9.45
CA VAL A 61 -17.97 -20.18 10.10
C VAL A 61 -16.51 -20.57 9.86
N CYS A 62 -16.11 -20.68 8.60
CA CYS A 62 -14.76 -21.01 8.19
C CYS A 62 -13.90 -19.72 8.10
N THR A 63 -13.88 -18.96 9.19
CA THR A 63 -13.20 -17.66 9.28
C THR A 63 -11.67 -17.81 9.22
N ARG A 64 -10.96 -16.71 8.93
CA ARG A 64 -9.50 -16.73 8.80
C ARG A 64 -8.81 -17.15 10.11
N ARG A 65 -9.30 -16.63 11.25
CA ARG A 65 -8.78 -16.89 12.59
C ARG A 65 -9.90 -17.48 13.43
N ALA A 66 -9.61 -18.53 14.19
CA ALA A 66 -10.58 -19.24 15.04
C ALA A 66 -11.86 -19.67 14.29
N PRO A 67 -11.75 -20.54 13.26
CA PRO A 67 -12.93 -21.06 12.57
C PRO A 67 -13.78 -21.92 13.50
N ALA A 68 -15.11 -21.78 13.42
CA ALA A 68 -16.08 -22.55 14.18
C ALA A 68 -16.27 -23.95 13.58
N CYS A 69 -15.20 -24.77 13.59
CA CYS A 69 -15.18 -26.08 12.94
C CYS A 69 -16.21 -27.06 13.50
N ASP A 70 -16.56 -26.95 14.79
CA ASP A 70 -17.58 -27.81 15.40
C ASP A 70 -18.99 -27.55 14.88
N ALA A 71 -19.30 -26.29 14.55
CA ALA A 71 -20.57 -25.88 13.95
C ALA A 71 -20.56 -25.95 12.41
N CYS A 72 -19.45 -26.36 11.80
CA CYS A 72 -19.31 -26.36 10.35
C CYS A 72 -20.12 -27.50 9.71
N PRO A 73 -21.02 -27.22 8.75
CA PRO A 73 -21.81 -28.26 8.08
C PRO A 73 -20.93 -29.22 7.26
N LEU A 74 -19.71 -28.82 6.90
CA LEU A 74 -18.73 -29.62 6.16
C LEU A 74 -17.72 -30.34 7.08
N LYS A 75 -17.91 -30.31 8.41
CA LYS A 75 -16.96 -30.84 9.41
C LYS A 75 -16.51 -32.27 9.08
N ARG A 76 -17.47 -33.16 8.83
CA ARG A 76 -17.24 -34.61 8.62
C ARG A 76 -16.37 -34.93 7.40
N THR A 77 -16.38 -34.07 6.40
CA THR A 77 -15.69 -34.28 5.12
C THR A 77 -14.50 -33.32 4.93
N CYS A 78 -14.25 -32.44 5.89
CA CYS A 78 -13.17 -31.46 5.82
C CYS A 78 -11.80 -32.11 6.05
N ARG A 79 -10.98 -32.19 5.00
CA ARG A 79 -9.66 -32.82 5.05
C ARG A 79 -8.67 -32.06 5.94
N ALA A 80 -8.67 -30.72 5.91
CA ALA A 80 -7.77 -29.96 6.78
C ALA A 80 -8.11 -30.14 8.27
N LEU A 81 -9.40 -30.34 8.61
CA LEU A 81 -9.81 -30.64 9.97
C LEU A 81 -9.39 -32.05 10.38
N ALA A 82 -9.63 -33.06 9.52
CA ALA A 82 -9.18 -34.44 9.76
C ALA A 82 -7.66 -34.54 9.95
N LEU A 83 -6.90 -33.64 9.32
CA LEU A 83 -5.45 -33.54 9.48
C LEU A 83 -5.00 -32.69 10.68
N GLY A 84 -5.91 -32.05 11.42
CA GLY A 84 -5.55 -31.11 12.50
C GLY A 84 -4.80 -29.86 12.01
N ARG A 85 -4.99 -29.45 10.75
CA ARG A 85 -4.18 -28.44 10.06
C ARG A 85 -4.99 -27.33 9.40
N VAL A 86 -6.17 -27.00 9.94
CA VAL A 86 -7.07 -25.97 9.38
C VAL A 86 -6.37 -24.62 9.15
N ASP A 87 -5.49 -24.22 10.07
CA ASP A 87 -4.75 -22.95 9.99
C ASP A 87 -3.59 -22.97 8.99
N ALA A 88 -3.19 -24.15 8.51
CA ALA A 88 -2.16 -24.29 7.48
C ALA A 88 -2.71 -24.05 6.05
N PHE A 89 -4.03 -23.91 5.88
CA PHE A 89 -4.68 -23.74 4.58
C PHE A 89 -5.51 -22.45 4.51
N PRO A 90 -5.44 -21.71 3.38
CA PRO A 90 -4.51 -21.90 2.26
C PRO A 90 -3.06 -21.58 2.68
N ALA A 91 -2.08 -22.16 1.97
CA ALA A 91 -0.69 -21.89 2.26
C ALA A 91 -0.39 -20.39 2.04
N PRO A 92 0.33 -19.73 2.98
CA PRO A 92 0.70 -18.34 2.83
C PRO A 92 1.63 -18.17 1.63
N ALA A 93 1.63 -16.97 1.05
CA ALA A 93 2.62 -16.62 0.05
C ALA A 93 4.01 -16.73 0.67
N LEU A 94 4.97 -17.32 -0.04
CA LEU A 94 6.38 -17.05 0.22
C LEU A 94 6.58 -15.55 -0.02
N ARG A 95 6.68 -14.79 1.08
CA ARG A 95 6.88 -13.34 1.02
C ARG A 95 8.29 -13.09 0.50
N LYS A 96 8.42 -12.84 -0.80
CA LYS A 96 9.63 -12.17 -1.30
C LYS A 96 9.74 -10.82 -0.58
N PRO A 97 10.94 -10.43 -0.10
CA PRO A 97 11.10 -9.11 0.48
C PRO A 97 10.65 -8.07 -0.54
N LYS A 98 9.77 -7.15 -0.12
CA LYS A 98 9.32 -6.05 -0.98
C LYS A 98 10.54 -5.22 -1.37
N PRO A 99 10.70 -4.85 -2.65
CA PRO A 99 11.73 -3.90 -3.06
C PRO A 99 11.72 -2.66 -2.16
N ARG A 100 12.90 -2.20 -1.77
CA ARG A 100 13.09 -0.97 -1.01
C ARG A 100 13.59 0.11 -1.94
N ARG A 101 12.91 1.25 -1.93
CA ARG A 101 13.32 2.48 -2.62
C ARG A 101 13.69 3.50 -1.57
N LYS A 102 14.56 4.44 -1.92
CA LYS A 102 15.02 5.51 -1.06
C LYS A 102 14.88 6.86 -1.76
N THR A 103 14.48 7.89 -1.03
CA THR A 103 14.43 9.28 -1.51
C THR A 103 14.70 10.24 -0.35
N ALA A 104 15.28 11.40 -0.63
CA ALA A 104 15.30 12.49 0.34
C ALA A 104 14.25 13.54 -0.04
N MET A 105 13.47 13.99 0.94
CA MET A 105 12.47 15.05 0.77
C MET A 105 12.98 16.33 1.42
N LEU A 106 12.90 17.43 0.68
CA LEU A 106 13.35 18.75 1.13
C LEU A 106 12.16 19.57 1.61
N VAL A 107 12.13 19.84 2.91
CA VAL A 107 11.24 20.82 3.52
C VAL A 107 11.92 22.17 3.45
N LEU A 108 11.71 22.87 2.34
CA LEU A 108 12.24 24.21 2.13
C LEU A 108 11.31 25.23 2.75
N ARG A 109 11.82 26.01 3.71
CA ARG A 109 11.06 27.03 4.46
C ARG A 109 11.57 28.42 4.14
N HIS A 110 10.65 29.34 3.88
CA HIS A 110 10.97 30.75 3.68
C HIS A 110 9.77 31.59 4.11
N ALA A 111 9.98 32.57 5.00
CA ALA A 111 8.94 33.52 5.42
C ALA A 111 7.59 32.89 5.84
N GLY A 112 7.60 31.74 6.52
CA GLY A 112 6.38 31.03 6.96
C GLY A 112 5.73 30.14 5.89
N GLU A 113 6.30 30.09 4.69
CA GLU A 113 5.85 29.26 3.58
C GLU A 113 6.75 28.02 3.40
N VAL A 114 6.19 27.01 2.72
CA VAL A 114 6.90 25.82 2.28
C VAL A 114 6.81 25.66 0.76
N LEU A 115 7.89 25.18 0.14
CA LEU A 115 7.88 24.87 -1.29
C LEU A 115 7.24 23.49 -1.53
N LEU A 116 6.22 23.44 -2.39
CA LEU A 116 5.63 22.21 -2.92
C LEU A 116 5.77 22.15 -4.45
N GLU A 117 5.86 20.93 -4.98
CA GLU A 117 5.88 20.63 -6.40
C GLU A 117 4.73 19.71 -6.80
N LYS A 118 4.14 19.99 -7.96
CA LYS A 118 3.10 19.15 -8.54
C LYS A 118 3.74 17.92 -9.16
N ARG A 119 3.36 16.74 -8.68
CA ARG A 119 3.81 15.46 -9.25
C ARG A 119 3.23 15.30 -10.65
N ALA A 120 4.06 14.80 -11.56
CA ALA A 120 3.61 14.40 -12.91
C ALA A 120 2.40 13.45 -12.83
N PRO A 121 1.46 13.47 -13.79
CA PRO A 121 0.26 12.63 -13.73
C PRO A 121 0.55 11.12 -13.62
N ALA A 122 1.67 10.67 -14.20
CA ALA A 122 2.10 9.29 -14.13
C ALA A 122 3.07 9.03 -12.97
N GLY A 123 2.96 7.86 -12.35
CA GLY A 123 3.86 7.38 -11.31
C GLY A 123 3.30 7.47 -9.90
N ILE A 124 4.19 7.44 -8.91
CA ILE A 124 3.78 7.50 -7.50
C ILE A 124 3.25 8.90 -7.18
N TRP A 125 2.07 8.93 -6.56
CA TRP A 125 1.36 10.17 -6.17
C TRP A 125 1.06 11.12 -7.34
N GLY A 126 0.77 10.57 -8.52
CA GLY A 126 0.56 11.38 -9.72
C GLY A 126 -0.52 12.44 -9.54
N GLY A 127 -0.20 13.68 -9.91
CA GLY A 127 -1.09 14.83 -9.77
C GLY A 127 -1.23 15.40 -8.35
N LEU A 128 -0.63 14.80 -7.32
CA LEU A 128 -0.62 15.36 -5.96
C LEU A 128 0.47 16.43 -5.82
N TRP A 129 0.31 17.31 -4.83
CA TRP A 129 1.39 18.20 -4.39
C TRP A 129 2.33 17.43 -3.46
N SER A 130 3.65 17.64 -3.57
CA SER A 130 4.66 16.96 -2.76
C SER A 130 5.82 17.89 -2.46
N LEU A 131 6.61 17.57 -1.44
CA LEU A 131 7.89 18.22 -1.23
C LEU A 131 8.87 17.87 -2.36
N PRO A 132 9.79 18.77 -2.72
CA PRO A 132 10.88 18.45 -3.64
C PRO A 132 11.67 17.23 -3.20
N GLU A 133 12.00 16.36 -4.14
CA GLU A 133 12.70 15.11 -3.89
C GLU A 133 14.09 15.09 -4.53
N MET A 134 15.09 14.61 -3.80
CA MET A 134 16.45 14.41 -4.29
C MET A 134 16.94 12.99 -3.99
N PRO A 135 18.05 12.54 -4.58
CA PRO A 135 18.70 11.29 -4.19
C PRO A 135 18.91 11.22 -2.67
N PHE A 136 18.72 10.03 -2.09
CA PHE A 136 18.69 9.84 -0.63
C PHE A 136 19.94 10.37 0.10
N ASP A 137 21.10 10.20 -0.52
CA ASP A 137 22.41 10.61 -0.02
C ASP A 137 22.93 11.88 -0.74
N GLY A 138 22.04 12.61 -1.43
CA GLY A 138 22.38 13.84 -2.14
C GLY A 138 22.69 15.01 -1.20
N ASP A 139 23.47 15.97 -1.70
CA ASP A 139 23.72 17.25 -1.04
C ASP A 139 22.58 18.23 -1.31
N ALA A 140 21.85 18.59 -0.24
CA ALA A 140 20.73 19.52 -0.33
C ALA A 140 21.14 20.90 -0.82
N ARG A 141 22.33 21.40 -0.45
CA ARG A 141 22.77 22.76 -0.83
C ARG A 141 23.03 22.83 -2.33
N ALA A 142 23.79 21.86 -2.85
CA ALA A 142 24.05 21.76 -4.29
C ALA A 142 22.75 21.56 -5.09
N TYR A 143 21.91 20.62 -4.66
CA TYR A 143 20.64 20.33 -5.34
C TYR A 143 19.70 21.54 -5.37
N CYS A 144 19.57 22.26 -4.25
CA CYS A 144 18.75 23.47 -4.17
C CYS A 144 19.31 24.59 -5.03
N ALA A 145 20.63 24.81 -5.06
CA ALA A 145 21.25 25.83 -5.88
C ALA A 145 21.06 25.55 -7.37
N GLU A 146 21.31 24.30 -7.81
CA GLU A 146 21.28 23.92 -9.22
C GLU A 146 19.87 23.75 -9.78
N ARG A 147 18.99 23.00 -9.09
CA ARG A 147 17.66 22.66 -9.62
C ARG A 147 16.60 23.68 -9.24
N LEU A 148 16.67 24.17 -8.01
CA LEU A 148 15.64 25.06 -7.47
C LEU A 148 16.07 26.53 -7.55
N GLY A 149 17.37 26.85 -7.69
CA GLY A 149 17.85 28.23 -7.60
C GLY A 149 17.66 28.81 -6.19
N CYS A 150 17.65 27.99 -5.15
CA CYS A 150 17.54 28.41 -3.76
C CYS A 150 18.91 28.37 -3.07
N GLU A 151 19.22 29.40 -2.28
CA GLU A 151 20.34 29.37 -1.33
C GLU A 151 19.81 29.00 0.06
N LEU A 152 20.47 28.05 0.71
CA LEU A 152 20.06 27.56 2.03
C LEU A 152 20.89 28.25 3.11
N ALA A 153 20.25 28.79 4.14
CA ALA A 153 20.91 29.22 5.37
C ALA A 153 21.33 28.00 6.20
N ASP A 154 20.37 27.12 6.50
CA ASP A 154 20.55 25.95 7.37
C ASP A 154 19.94 24.70 6.74
N VAL A 155 20.52 23.54 7.05
CA VAL A 155 20.05 22.21 6.61
C VAL A 155 20.21 21.23 7.76
N LYS A 156 19.10 20.64 8.21
CA LYS A 156 19.08 19.65 9.28
C LYS A 156 18.24 18.45 8.90
N GLU A 157 18.68 17.26 9.29
CA GLU A 157 17.83 16.08 9.16
C GLU A 157 16.67 16.19 10.17
N MET A 158 15.45 16.25 9.66
CA MET A 158 14.24 16.44 10.45
C MET A 158 13.62 15.10 10.84
N ALA A 159 13.61 14.13 9.93
CA ALA A 159 12.98 12.84 10.17
C ALA A 159 13.46 11.75 9.19
N ARG A 160 13.27 10.49 9.60
CA ARG A 160 13.22 9.35 8.70
C ARG A 160 11.86 8.70 8.75
N LEU A 161 11.23 8.54 7.59
CA LEU A 161 9.92 7.90 7.46
C LEU A 161 10.03 6.64 6.60
N ARG A 162 9.18 5.67 6.88
CA ARG A 162 9.00 4.49 6.03
C ARG A 162 7.54 4.43 5.58
N HIS A 163 7.31 4.49 4.29
CA HIS A 163 5.98 4.39 3.71
C HIS A 163 5.84 3.11 2.88
N ALA A 164 4.88 2.27 3.23
CA ALA A 164 4.64 1.00 2.57
C ALA A 164 3.61 1.14 1.44
N PHE A 165 4.01 0.82 0.21
CA PHE A 165 3.10 0.61 -0.91
C PHE A 165 2.79 -0.88 -1.06
N THR A 166 1.79 -1.19 -1.91
CA THR A 166 1.46 -2.58 -2.27
C THR A 166 2.69 -3.33 -2.78
N HIS A 167 3.45 -2.70 -3.69
CA HIS A 167 4.52 -3.35 -4.44
C HIS A 167 5.95 -3.07 -3.92
N PHE A 168 6.17 -2.01 -3.14
CA PHE A 168 7.49 -1.65 -2.63
C PHE A 168 7.36 -0.87 -1.31
N THR A 169 8.48 -0.61 -0.65
CA THR A 169 8.54 0.29 0.51
C THR A 169 9.46 1.46 0.18
N LEU A 170 9.07 2.67 0.54
CA LEU A 170 9.87 3.89 0.38
C LEU A 170 10.44 4.30 1.73
N ASP A 171 11.77 4.31 1.84
CA ASP A 171 12.47 4.96 2.95
C ASP A 171 12.73 6.43 2.56
N ILE A 172 12.25 7.35 3.39
CA ILE A 172 12.31 8.79 3.17
C ILE A 172 13.23 9.39 4.21
N ARG A 173 14.22 10.16 3.77
CA ARG A 173 15.01 11.06 4.62
C ARG A 173 14.48 12.48 4.43
N ALA A 174 13.88 13.06 5.45
CA ALA A 174 13.36 14.42 5.38
C ALA A 174 14.39 15.40 5.93
N LEU A 175 14.72 16.43 5.15
CA LEU A 175 15.61 17.51 5.55
C LEU A 175 14.79 18.79 5.72
N ALA A 176 14.91 19.45 6.87
CA ALA A 176 14.46 20.81 7.05
C ALA A 176 15.53 21.76 6.54
N CYS A 177 15.17 22.62 5.59
CA CYS A 177 16.06 23.52 4.91
C CYS A 177 15.51 24.95 5.03
N ASP A 178 16.22 25.82 5.72
CA ASP A 178 15.86 27.23 5.81
C ASP A 178 16.47 27.98 4.64
N VAL A 179 15.66 28.65 3.83
CA VAL A 179 16.08 29.30 2.59
C VAL A 179 16.38 30.77 2.86
N SER A 180 17.63 31.18 2.62
CA SER A 180 18.06 32.58 2.74
C SER A 180 17.69 33.40 1.50
N ARG A 181 17.75 32.80 0.31
CA ARG A 181 17.45 33.48 -0.96
C ARG A 181 16.72 32.57 -1.93
N ILE A 182 15.66 33.09 -2.54
CA ILE A 182 14.92 32.44 -3.63
C ILE A 182 15.33 33.11 -4.95
N GLY A 183 15.97 32.35 -5.83
CA GLY A 183 16.30 32.80 -7.18
C GLY A 183 15.08 32.76 -8.13
N PRO A 184 15.18 33.41 -9.31
CA PRO A 184 14.09 33.50 -10.27
C PRO A 184 13.66 32.13 -10.86
N ALA A 185 14.52 31.10 -10.78
CA ALA A 185 14.26 29.76 -11.30
C ALA A 185 13.08 29.04 -10.62
N VAL A 186 12.75 29.35 -9.35
CA VAL A 186 11.62 28.71 -8.64
C VAL A 186 10.26 29.05 -9.26
N ARG A 187 10.17 30.09 -10.10
CA ARG A 187 8.90 30.58 -10.66
C ARG A 187 8.48 29.87 -11.96
N ALA A 188 9.29 28.97 -12.52
CA ALA A 188 9.13 28.51 -13.90
C ALA A 188 8.64 27.06 -14.10
N GLY A 189 8.23 26.32 -13.07
CA GLY A 189 7.74 24.95 -13.31
C GLY A 189 7.07 24.28 -12.13
N GLY A 190 5.73 24.17 -12.18
CA GLY A 190 4.94 23.25 -11.35
C GLY A 190 5.13 23.35 -9.83
N SER A 191 5.75 24.42 -9.34
CA SER A 191 6.16 24.61 -7.95
C SER A 191 5.45 25.81 -7.35
N ILE A 192 5.11 25.76 -6.07
CA ILE A 192 4.46 26.84 -5.34
C ILE A 192 5.08 26.99 -3.96
N TRP A 193 5.37 28.22 -3.56
CA TRP A 193 5.49 28.58 -2.15
C TRP A 193 4.08 28.80 -1.62
N ILE A 194 3.76 28.17 -0.49
CA ILE A 194 2.43 28.20 0.09
C ILE A 194 2.56 28.18 1.61
N GLY A 195 1.65 28.89 2.30
CA GLY A 195 1.58 28.88 3.76
C GLY A 195 1.42 27.46 4.31
N ILE A 196 2.02 27.18 5.47
CA ILE A 196 2.01 25.83 6.06
C ILE A 196 0.58 25.32 6.30
N ASP A 197 -0.34 26.17 6.74
CA ASP A 197 -1.74 25.80 6.98
C ASP A 197 -2.47 25.45 5.68
N ASP A 198 -2.27 26.24 4.62
CA ASP A 198 -2.83 25.94 3.30
C ASP A 198 -2.21 24.67 2.69
N ALA A 199 -0.92 24.43 2.94
CA ALA A 199 -0.24 23.20 2.55
C ALA A 199 -0.83 21.96 3.22
N LEU A 200 -1.28 22.07 4.48
CA LEU A 200 -1.98 21.00 5.20
C LEU A 200 -3.38 20.71 4.61
N GLY A 201 -4.02 21.72 4.03
CA GLY A 201 -5.28 21.60 3.30
C GLY A 201 -5.14 21.08 1.86
N ALA A 202 -3.93 21.12 1.30
CA ALA A 202 -3.68 20.67 -0.06
C ALA A 202 -3.76 19.14 -0.22
N ALA A 203 -4.04 18.68 -1.44
CA ALA A 203 -4.02 17.26 -1.79
C ALA A 203 -2.57 16.74 -1.85
N VAL A 204 -2.04 16.29 -0.71
CA VAL A 204 -0.67 15.79 -0.53
C VAL A 204 -0.64 14.32 -0.12
N PRO A 205 0.45 13.58 -0.40
CA PRO A 205 0.66 12.23 0.12
C PRO A 205 0.69 12.17 1.65
N ALA A 206 0.26 11.03 2.22
CA ALA A 206 0.34 10.78 3.66
C ALA A 206 1.71 11.06 4.31
N PRO A 207 2.87 10.63 3.75
CA PRO A 207 4.16 10.98 4.35
C PRO A 207 4.46 12.48 4.27
N VAL A 208 4.05 13.18 3.21
CA VAL A 208 4.22 14.64 3.09
C VAL A 208 3.35 15.35 4.13
N LYS A 209 2.08 14.96 4.28
CA LYS A 209 1.20 15.47 5.34
C LYS A 209 1.81 15.32 6.73
N THR A 210 2.38 14.14 7.02
CA THR A 210 3.08 13.87 8.28
C THR A 210 4.25 14.83 8.52
N LEU A 211 4.99 15.20 7.47
CA LEU A 211 6.10 16.16 7.58
C LEU A 211 5.58 17.58 7.77
N LEU A 212 4.55 17.99 7.03
CA LEU A 212 3.88 19.29 7.18
C LEU A 212 3.34 19.51 8.59
N GLU A 213 2.65 18.50 9.16
CA GLU A 213 2.13 18.54 10.53
C GLU A 213 3.24 18.68 11.58
N ARG A 214 4.43 18.13 11.33
CA ARG A 214 5.59 18.30 12.23
C ARG A 214 6.13 19.72 12.22
N ILE A 215 6.15 20.35 11.04
CA ILE A 215 6.64 21.72 10.90
C ILE A 215 5.64 22.68 11.56
N ALA A 216 4.34 22.50 11.32
CA ALA A 216 3.29 23.34 11.90
C ALA A 216 3.30 23.35 13.44
N ARG A 217 3.78 22.27 14.09
CA ARG A 217 3.92 22.19 15.55
C ARG A 217 5.21 22.80 16.10
N ALA A 218 6.17 23.09 15.23
CA ALA A 218 7.49 23.62 15.60
C ALA A 218 7.61 25.13 15.38
N VAL A 219 6.57 25.76 14.83
CA VAL A 219 6.35 27.21 14.71
C VAL A 219 5.47 27.64 15.88
#